data_AF-A0A7Y4S6X6-F1
#
_entry.id   AF-A0A7Y4S6X6-F1
#
_cell.length_a   1.000
_cell.length_b   1.000
_cell.length_c   1.000
_cell.angle_alpha   90.00
_cell.angle_beta   90.00
_cell.angle_gamma   90.00
#
_symmetry.space_group_name_H-M   'P 1'
#
loop_
_entity.id
_entity.type
_entity.pdbx_description
1 polymer ?
#
loop_
_entity_poly.entity_id
_entity_poly.type
_entity_poly.pdbx_seq_one_letter_code
_entity_poly.pdbx_strand_id
1 'polypeptide(L)'
;MKRFVALILMFVSSYAHADCQESWLEHSSSTLYLSVDYSEGCYQGKLILNYAKLSKNGPQLGDPNLHLESIPFDRECQPTKKGKNGETVEFSCRKDGVSPLAGATYRYKLVKTTIQCDGVDVPDWEHLFICTSGCGPTTPKTLVVPYGEGCS
;
A
#
# COMPACT_ATOMS: atom_id res chain seq x y z
N MET A 1 21.95 43.35 -42.15
CA MET A 1 22.82 42.73 -41.13
C MET A 1 21.95 41.94 -40.16
N LYS A 2 22.33 40.66 -39.97
CA LYS A 2 21.99 39.68 -38.92
C LYS A 2 20.71 39.88 -38.10
N ARG A 3 19.68 39.11 -38.46
CA ARG A 3 18.56 38.73 -37.58
C ARG A 3 19.03 37.60 -36.66
N PHE A 4 19.08 37.82 -35.36
CA PHE A 4 19.20 36.76 -34.35
C PHE A 4 18.65 37.27 -33.03
N VAL A 5 17.42 36.87 -32.70
CA VAL A 5 17.03 36.67 -31.31
C VAL A 5 16.26 35.35 -31.30
N ALA A 6 16.93 34.33 -30.77
CA ALA A 6 16.37 32.99 -30.59
C ALA A 6 15.22 33.07 -29.58
N LEU A 7 14.04 32.62 -30.01
CA LEU A 7 12.90 32.42 -29.13
C LEU A 7 13.20 31.17 -28.29
N ILE A 8 13.55 31.39 -27.03
CA ILE A 8 13.66 30.34 -26.01
C ILE A 8 12.23 29.86 -25.74
N LEU A 9 11.82 28.79 -26.43
CA LEU A 9 10.69 27.97 -26.03
C LEU A 9 11.06 27.31 -24.70
N MET A 10 10.73 27.96 -23.59
CA MET A 10 10.58 27.29 -22.32
C MET A 10 9.49 26.25 -22.51
N PHE A 11 9.90 25.00 -22.70
CA PHE A 11 9.04 23.85 -22.45
C PHE A 11 8.58 23.98 -21.01
N VAL A 12 7.34 24.46 -20.84
CA VAL A 12 6.57 24.27 -19.62
C VAL A 12 6.38 22.75 -19.55
N SER A 13 7.31 22.06 -18.91
CA SER A 13 7.15 20.68 -18.52
C SER A 13 5.98 20.65 -17.56
N SER A 14 4.79 20.40 -18.10
CA SER A 14 3.64 19.96 -17.33
C SER A 14 4.15 18.81 -16.47
N TYR A 15 4.29 19.06 -15.17
CA TYR A 15 4.36 18.00 -14.18
C TYR A 15 3.00 17.31 -14.26
N ALA A 16 2.84 16.41 -15.22
CA ALA A 16 1.95 15.30 -15.06
C ALA A 16 2.51 14.56 -13.85
N HIS A 17 1.98 14.89 -12.67
CA HIS A 17 2.12 14.05 -11.50
C HIS A 17 1.43 12.74 -11.91
N ALA A 18 2.18 11.83 -12.52
CA ALA A 18 1.79 10.45 -12.57
C ALA A 18 1.56 10.07 -11.10
N ASP A 19 0.33 9.71 -10.79
CA ASP A 19 -0.11 9.35 -9.45
C ASP A 19 0.79 8.20 -8.97
N CYS A 20 1.79 8.56 -8.19
CA CYS A 20 2.85 7.67 -7.76
C CYS A 20 2.44 7.13 -6.40
N GLN A 21 2.14 5.84 -6.37
CA GLN A 21 1.76 5.15 -5.15
C GLN A 21 3.02 4.72 -4.40
N GLU A 22 3.19 5.25 -3.19
CA GLU A 22 4.33 4.91 -2.31
C GLU A 22 4.09 3.61 -1.52
N SER A 23 2.83 3.35 -1.14
CA SER A 23 2.41 2.17 -0.38
C SER A 23 1.87 1.08 -1.30
N TRP A 24 2.39 -0.13 -1.25
CA TRP A 24 1.82 -1.29 -1.96
C TRP A 24 0.61 -1.88 -1.24
N LEU A 25 0.66 -2.00 0.09
CA LEU A 25 -0.43 -2.57 0.91
C LEU A 25 -0.63 -1.76 2.18
N GLU A 26 -1.86 -1.66 2.65
CA GLU A 26 -2.18 -0.96 3.89
C GLU A 26 -3.25 -1.69 4.73
N HIS A 27 -3.14 -1.50 6.04
CA HIS A 27 -4.17 -1.85 7.01
C HIS A 27 -4.12 -0.87 8.17
N SER A 28 -5.27 -0.29 8.50
CA SER A 28 -5.42 0.57 9.66
C SER A 28 -6.66 0.17 10.46
N SER A 29 -6.48 0.03 11.78
CA SER A 29 -7.54 -0.28 12.74
C SER A 29 -7.27 0.45 14.05
N SER A 30 -8.19 0.38 15.01
CA SER A 30 -7.99 0.99 16.33
C SER A 30 -6.81 0.42 17.14
N THR A 31 -6.25 -0.73 16.74
CA THR A 31 -5.20 -1.43 17.50
C THR A 31 -3.95 -1.74 16.69
N LEU A 32 -3.95 -1.45 15.39
CA LEU A 32 -2.85 -1.79 14.49
C LEU A 32 -2.85 -0.83 13.30
N TYR A 33 -1.67 -0.27 13.04
CA TYR A 33 -1.31 0.30 11.76
C TYR A 33 -0.27 -0.61 11.09
N LEU A 34 -0.42 -0.83 9.79
CA LEU A 34 0.49 -1.61 8.97
C LEU A 34 0.49 -1.07 7.54
N SER A 35 1.68 -0.90 6.96
CA SER A 35 1.87 -0.60 5.55
C SER A 35 3.00 -1.43 4.96
N VAL A 36 2.98 -1.67 3.66
CA VAL A 36 4.10 -2.25 2.91
C VAL A 36 4.48 -1.27 1.83
N ASP A 37 5.64 -0.64 1.98
CA ASP A 37 6.02 0.54 1.21
C ASP A 37 7.27 0.29 0.38
N TYR A 38 7.47 1.09 -0.66
CA TYR A 38 8.67 1.08 -1.48
C TYR A 38 9.77 1.94 -0.84
N SER A 39 10.95 1.38 -0.63
CA SER A 39 12.07 2.08 0.04
C SER A 39 12.60 3.30 -0.69
N GLU A 40 12.41 3.37 -2.01
CA GLU A 40 12.90 4.45 -2.87
C GLU A 40 11.76 5.24 -3.53
N GLY A 41 10.51 5.06 -3.06
CA GLY A 41 9.30 5.69 -3.60
C GLY A 41 8.91 5.15 -5.00
N CYS A 42 7.72 5.51 -5.48
CA CYS A 42 7.23 5.25 -6.85
C CYS A 42 7.49 3.85 -7.42
N TYR A 43 7.09 2.82 -6.69
CA TYR A 43 7.28 1.42 -7.10
C TYR A 43 8.76 1.01 -7.26
N GLN A 44 9.71 1.78 -6.72
CA GLN A 44 11.16 1.56 -6.80
C GLN A 44 11.76 1.09 -5.49
N GLY A 45 12.89 0.41 -5.58
CA GLY A 45 13.58 -0.13 -4.42
C GLY A 45 12.94 -1.40 -3.87
N LYS A 46 13.18 -1.67 -2.58
CA LYS A 46 12.70 -2.87 -1.90
C LYS A 46 11.41 -2.59 -1.15
N LEU A 47 10.59 -3.62 -0.99
CA LEU A 47 9.41 -3.55 -0.16
C LEU A 47 9.79 -3.63 1.32
N ILE A 48 9.27 -2.70 2.12
CA ILE A 48 9.46 -2.61 3.57
C ILE A 48 8.10 -2.73 4.24
N LEU A 49 7.97 -3.68 5.15
CA LEU A 49 6.82 -3.81 6.02
C LEU A 49 7.00 -2.89 7.23
N ASN A 50 6.12 -1.91 7.38
CA ASN A 50 6.05 -1.00 8.52
C ASN A 50 4.82 -1.34 9.37
N TYR A 51 4.96 -1.39 10.69
CA TYR A 51 3.80 -1.58 11.57
C TYR A 51 3.98 -0.94 12.94
N ALA A 52 2.85 -0.60 13.56
CA ALA A 52 2.80 -0.14 14.95
C ALA A 52 1.55 -0.68 15.64
N LYS A 53 1.70 -1.12 16.89
CA LYS A 53 0.57 -1.47 17.75
C LYS A 53 -0.05 -0.19 18.29
N LEU A 54 -1.34 -0.01 18.05
CA LEU A 54 -2.10 1.13 18.53
C LEU A 54 -2.87 0.76 19.80
N SER A 55 -3.14 1.75 20.63
CA SER A 55 -3.93 1.58 21.86
C SER A 55 -4.90 2.73 21.97
N LYS A 56 -6.11 2.46 22.47
CA LYS A 56 -7.12 3.51 22.77
C LYS A 56 -6.59 4.59 23.72
N ASN A 57 -5.64 4.24 24.59
CA ASN A 57 -5.03 5.14 25.57
C ASN A 57 -3.55 5.42 25.28
N GLY A 58 -3.05 5.00 24.12
CA GLY A 58 -1.64 5.14 23.74
C GLY A 58 -1.48 5.94 22.44
N PRO A 59 -0.27 5.90 21.85
CA PRO A 59 0.01 6.58 20.59
C PRO A 59 -0.97 6.15 19.50
N GLN A 60 -1.51 7.12 18.79
CA GLN A 60 -2.39 6.93 17.65
C GLN A 60 -1.66 7.25 16.35
N LEU A 61 -2.26 6.92 15.21
CA LEU A 61 -1.72 7.30 13.91
C LEU A 61 -1.58 8.84 13.84
N GLY A 62 -0.39 9.33 13.50
CA GLY A 62 -0.05 10.76 13.51
C GLY A 62 0.54 11.30 14.82
N ASP A 63 0.65 10.48 15.87
CA ASP A 63 1.42 10.84 17.06
C ASP A 63 2.92 10.92 16.72
N PRO A 64 3.62 12.03 17.00
CA PRO A 64 5.06 12.16 16.73
C PRO A 64 5.93 11.16 17.52
N ASN A 65 5.39 10.56 18.58
CA ASN A 65 6.07 9.55 19.38
C ASN A 65 5.69 8.12 18.97
N LEU A 66 4.88 7.94 17.92
CA LEU A 66 4.53 6.62 17.43
C LEU A 66 5.80 5.95 16.88
N HIS A 67 6.17 4.83 17.51
CA HIS A 67 7.29 4.02 17.03
C HIS A 67 6.80 3.02 15.99
N LEU A 68 7.27 3.17 14.75
CA LEU A 68 7.06 2.21 13.68
C LEU A 68 8.21 1.20 13.66
N GLU A 69 7.86 -0.07 13.69
CA GLU A 69 8.79 -1.15 13.39
C GLU A 69 8.86 -1.35 11.87
N SER A 70 10.07 -1.41 11.31
CA SER A 70 10.31 -1.55 9.88
C SER A 70 11.15 -2.79 9.59
N ILE A 71 10.67 -3.66 8.68
CA ILE A 71 11.34 -4.92 8.33
C ILE A 71 11.29 -5.11 6.82
N PRO A 72 12.39 -5.56 6.17
CA PRO A 72 12.33 -5.94 4.75
C PRO A 72 11.23 -6.99 4.52
N PHE A 73 10.34 -6.73 3.56
CA PHE A 73 9.19 -7.59 3.31
C PHE A 73 9.62 -9.01 2.95
N ASP A 74 10.69 -9.17 2.16
CA ASP A 74 11.24 -10.45 1.72
C ASP A 74 11.83 -11.31 2.86
N ARG A 75 12.20 -10.67 3.98
CA ARG A 75 12.66 -11.36 5.19
C ARG A 75 11.51 -12.02 5.94
N GLU A 76 10.32 -11.44 5.86
CA GLU A 76 9.14 -11.82 6.62
C GLU A 76 8.16 -12.64 5.77
N CYS A 77 7.96 -12.26 4.52
CA CYS A 77 6.96 -12.81 3.61
C CYS A 77 7.55 -13.03 2.21
N GLN A 78 7.02 -14.02 1.48
CA GLN A 78 7.47 -14.36 0.14
C GLN A 78 6.28 -14.52 -0.82
N PRO A 79 6.36 -13.99 -2.05
CA PRO A 79 5.38 -14.30 -3.09
C PRO A 79 5.33 -15.81 -3.35
N THR A 80 4.14 -16.40 -3.23
CA THR A 80 3.92 -17.83 -3.52
C THR A 80 3.25 -18.04 -4.87
N LYS A 81 2.55 -17.01 -5.38
CA LYS A 81 1.95 -17.04 -6.71
C LYS A 81 2.05 -15.68 -7.39
N LYS A 82 2.41 -15.70 -8.67
CA LYS A 82 2.39 -14.56 -9.57
C LYS A 82 1.22 -14.65 -10.55
N GLY A 83 0.68 -13.50 -10.92
CA GLY A 83 -0.33 -13.37 -11.96
C GLY A 83 0.29 -13.41 -13.36
N LYS A 84 -0.53 -13.12 -14.37
CA LYS A 84 -0.10 -13.23 -15.77
C LYS A 84 0.93 -12.16 -16.15
N ASN A 85 0.91 -11.02 -15.47
CA ASN A 85 1.79 -9.89 -15.74
C ASN A 85 2.99 -9.85 -14.76
N GLY A 86 3.22 -10.93 -14.00
CA GLY A 86 4.29 -11.03 -13.02
C GLY A 86 3.97 -10.35 -11.67
N GLU A 87 2.77 -9.79 -11.51
CA GLU A 87 2.28 -9.19 -10.27
C GLU A 87 2.11 -10.25 -9.18
N THR A 88 2.36 -9.91 -7.91
CA THR A 88 2.07 -10.83 -6.81
C THR A 88 0.55 -10.98 -6.68
N VAL A 89 0.03 -12.20 -6.75
CA VAL A 89 -1.39 -12.50 -6.50
C VAL A 89 -1.59 -13.36 -5.25
N GLU A 90 -0.51 -13.90 -4.71
CA GLU A 90 -0.50 -14.59 -3.42
C GLU A 90 0.89 -14.48 -2.78
N PHE A 91 0.92 -14.30 -1.47
CA PHE A 91 2.13 -14.37 -0.67
C PHE A 91 1.87 -15.07 0.66
N SER A 92 2.91 -15.64 1.25
CA SER A 92 2.87 -16.27 2.57
C SER A 92 3.99 -15.74 3.45
N CYS A 93 3.66 -15.50 4.70
CA CYS A 93 4.60 -15.02 5.72
C CYS A 93 5.12 -16.18 6.57
N ARG A 94 6.37 -16.05 6.99
CA ARG A 94 7.06 -17.03 7.81
C ARG A 94 6.34 -17.22 9.13
N LYS A 95 6.25 -18.47 9.60
CA LYS A 95 5.63 -18.81 10.90
C LYS A 95 6.43 -18.27 12.08
N ASP A 96 7.75 -18.17 11.92
CA ASP A 96 8.70 -17.60 12.89
C ASP A 96 8.98 -16.11 12.63
N GLY A 97 8.13 -15.46 11.82
CA GLY A 97 8.16 -14.03 11.60
C GLY A 97 7.84 -13.24 12.87
N VAL A 98 8.27 -11.98 12.91
CA VAL A 98 8.06 -11.10 14.08
C VAL A 98 6.95 -10.07 13.87
N SER A 99 6.45 -9.95 12.64
CA SER A 99 5.42 -8.99 12.28
C SER A 99 4.01 -9.49 12.63
N PRO A 100 3.01 -8.60 12.60
CA PRO A 100 1.60 -8.99 12.72
C PRO A 100 1.10 -9.96 11.62
N LEU A 101 1.84 -10.11 10.52
CA LEU A 101 1.50 -11.01 9.42
C LEU A 101 2.10 -12.41 9.58
N ALA A 102 2.92 -12.66 10.61
CA ALA A 102 3.62 -13.92 10.80
C ALA A 102 2.69 -15.14 10.71
N GLY A 103 3.07 -16.11 9.86
CA GLY A 103 2.34 -17.35 9.63
C GLY A 103 1.09 -17.23 8.75
N ALA A 104 0.73 -16.03 8.27
CA ALA A 104 -0.43 -15.83 7.43
C ALA A 104 -0.14 -15.97 5.92
N THR A 105 -1.15 -16.39 5.17
CA THR A 105 -1.14 -16.41 3.70
C THR A 105 -2.24 -15.51 3.20
N TYR A 106 -1.93 -14.69 2.20
CA TYR A 106 -2.86 -13.74 1.60
C TYR A 106 -2.98 -13.97 0.10
N ARG A 107 -4.20 -13.82 -0.41
CA ARG A 107 -4.50 -13.92 -1.83
C ARG A 107 -5.23 -12.67 -2.32
N TYR A 108 -4.77 -12.16 -3.46
CA TYR A 108 -5.40 -11.04 -4.14
C TYR A 108 -6.84 -11.36 -4.55
N LYS A 109 -7.73 -10.39 -4.36
CA LYS A 109 -9.11 -10.39 -4.84
C LYS A 109 -9.54 -8.97 -5.20
N LEU A 110 -10.33 -8.88 -6.26
CA LEU A 110 -11.09 -7.68 -6.59
C LEU A 110 -12.48 -7.81 -5.97
N VAL A 111 -12.88 -6.87 -5.13
CA VAL A 111 -14.17 -6.88 -4.44
C VAL A 111 -14.98 -5.68 -4.88
N LYS A 112 -16.24 -5.92 -5.25
CA LYS A 112 -17.16 -4.83 -5.60
C LYS A 112 -17.52 -4.07 -4.34
N THR A 113 -17.33 -2.77 -4.35
CA THR A 113 -17.69 -1.84 -3.28
C THR A 113 -18.58 -0.73 -3.84
N THR A 114 -18.99 0.18 -2.96
CA THR A 114 -19.71 1.39 -3.30
C THR A 114 -19.01 2.55 -2.60
N ILE A 115 -18.62 3.56 -3.36
CA ILE A 115 -18.10 4.82 -2.82
C ILE A 115 -19.17 5.91 -2.93
N GLN A 116 -19.14 6.87 -2.02
CA GLN A 116 -20.08 7.98 -2.04
C GLN A 116 -19.41 9.20 -2.71
N CYS A 117 -19.90 9.57 -3.89
CA CYS A 117 -19.46 10.77 -4.63
C CYS A 117 -20.60 11.78 -4.66
N ASP A 118 -20.41 12.98 -4.10
CA ASP A 118 -21.43 14.04 -4.06
C ASP A 118 -22.82 13.59 -3.56
N GLY A 119 -22.83 12.68 -2.58
CA GLY A 119 -24.06 12.12 -2.02
C GLY A 119 -24.69 11.00 -2.85
N VAL A 120 -24.08 10.58 -3.96
CA VAL A 120 -24.51 9.48 -4.82
C VAL A 120 -23.62 8.26 -4.59
N ASP A 121 -24.24 7.10 -4.43
CA ASP A 121 -23.58 5.81 -4.36
C ASP A 121 -23.12 5.37 -5.75
N VAL A 122 -21.79 5.33 -5.96
CA VAL A 122 -21.16 4.91 -7.21
C VAL A 122 -20.52 3.54 -7.01
N PRO A 123 -20.82 2.54 -7.88
CA PRO A 123 -20.15 1.25 -7.83
C PRO A 123 -18.66 1.41 -8.09
N ASP A 124 -17.85 0.76 -7.27
CA ASP A 124 -16.40 0.80 -7.38
C ASP A 124 -15.79 -0.59 -7.10
N TRP A 125 -14.49 -0.73 -7.29
CA TRP A 125 -13.76 -1.96 -7.09
C TRP A 125 -12.57 -1.76 -6.16
N GLU A 126 -12.62 -2.45 -5.02
CA GLU A 126 -11.52 -2.44 -4.08
C GLU A 126 -10.56 -3.61 -4.36
N HIS A 127 -9.29 -3.28 -4.47
CA HIS A 127 -8.22 -4.24 -4.65
C HIS A 127 -7.71 -4.68 -3.28
N LEU A 128 -7.94 -5.95 -2.93
CA LEU A 128 -7.65 -6.49 -1.60
C LEU A 128 -6.74 -7.70 -1.65
N PHE A 129 -5.90 -7.84 -0.64
CA PHE A 129 -5.29 -9.12 -0.25
C PHE A 129 -6.08 -9.69 0.94
N ILE A 130 -6.78 -10.79 0.71
CA ILE A 130 -7.59 -11.46 1.73
C ILE A 130 -6.79 -12.62 2.32
N CYS A 131 -6.75 -12.68 3.65
CA CYS A 131 -6.10 -13.78 4.35
C CYS A 131 -6.86 -15.09 4.10
N THR A 132 -6.14 -16.13 3.68
CA THR A 132 -6.69 -17.47 3.39
C THR A 132 -6.31 -18.49 4.45
N SER A 133 -5.23 -18.26 5.20
CA SER A 133 -4.81 -19.08 6.35
C SER A 133 -3.93 -18.29 7.30
N GLY A 134 -3.91 -18.67 8.59
CA GLY A 134 -3.03 -18.05 9.60
C GLY A 134 -3.53 -16.71 10.16
N CYS A 135 -4.63 -16.15 9.66
CA CYS A 135 -5.28 -15.00 10.29
C CYS A 135 -5.87 -15.37 11.67
N GLY A 136 -5.77 -14.42 12.59
CA GLY A 136 -6.32 -14.49 13.94
C GLY A 136 -6.68 -13.10 14.46
N PRO A 137 -6.94 -12.95 15.76
CA PRO A 137 -7.35 -11.67 16.35
C PRO A 137 -6.36 -10.51 16.13
N THR A 138 -5.06 -10.83 16.00
CA THR A 138 -3.97 -9.86 15.86
C THR A 138 -3.44 -9.74 14.43
N THR A 139 -3.93 -10.57 13.51
CA THR A 139 -3.46 -10.65 12.13
C THR A 139 -4.59 -10.21 11.19
N PRO A 140 -4.41 -9.11 10.45
CA PRO A 140 -5.45 -8.55 9.59
C PRO A 140 -6.08 -9.58 8.65
N LYS A 141 -7.41 -9.59 8.56
CA LYS A 141 -8.11 -10.43 7.57
C LYS A 141 -7.96 -9.88 6.15
N THR A 142 -7.79 -8.57 6.02
CA THR A 142 -7.70 -7.86 4.75
C THR A 142 -6.58 -6.84 4.80
N LEU A 143 -5.86 -6.73 3.69
CA LEU A 143 -4.92 -5.66 3.39
C LEU A 143 -5.41 -4.99 2.10
N VAL A 144 -5.45 -3.66 2.08
CA VAL A 144 -5.93 -2.86 0.95
C VAL A 144 -4.75 -2.52 0.04
N VAL A 145 -4.96 -2.53 -1.28
CA VAL A 145 -4.04 -1.90 -2.23
C VAL A 145 -4.55 -0.47 -2.46
N PRO A 146 -3.87 0.58 -1.95
CA PRO A 146 -4.41 1.93 -2.00
C PRO A 146 -4.33 2.52 -3.41
N TYR A 147 -5.42 2.48 -4.18
CA TYR A 147 -5.50 3.17 -5.47
C TYR A 147 -5.98 4.61 -5.30
N GLY A 148 -5.38 5.55 -6.04
CA GLY A 148 -5.69 6.98 -6.00
C GLY A 148 -6.86 7.44 -6.88
N GLU A 149 -7.59 6.54 -7.52
CA GLU A 149 -8.72 6.88 -8.40
C GLU A 149 -10.03 6.98 -7.61
N GLY A 150 -10.16 8.01 -6.77
CA GLY A 150 -11.43 8.38 -6.12
C GLY A 150 -12.16 9.48 -6.88
N CYS A 151 -13.50 9.42 -6.90
CA CYS A 151 -14.47 10.38 -7.47
C CYS A 151 -13.87 11.49 -8.35
N SER A 152 -13.78 11.25 -9.66
CA SER A 152 -13.36 12.26 -10.66
C SER A 152 -14.45 13.26 -11.00
#